data_AF-A0AAX6G5N5-F1
#
_entry.id   AF-A0AAX6G5N5-F1
#
_cell.length_a   1.000
_cell.length_b   1.000
_cell.length_c   1.000
_cell.angle_alpha   90.00
_cell.angle_beta   90.00
_cell.angle_gamma   90.00
#
_symmetry.space_group_name_H-M   'P 1'
#
loop_
_entity.id
_entity.type
_entity.pdbx_description
1 polymer ?
#
loop_
_entity_poly.entity_id
_entity_poly.type
_entity_poly.pdbx_seq_one_letter_code
_entity_poly.pdbx_strand_id
1 'polypeptide(L)'
;MAEIEKSSSSSSSSSLSGLELDPLLKDLTEKKLGFRKNVVSLAAELKDMRSRLASQEVSFIHETRSRQVAEMKAKSMEEEIGKLQSCLEERNNQLSSTCSNSDQYFMELDDLRSQLSFTKATAEASAASAQSAQSQCFSLLRELEEKNNSLKENEIRVNKLGEQLDNLQKDLQARESSQRQLKDEVVRMEKEIMQAVAKAGLNKDCELRKILDEVSPKNFEKMNQLLDARDDEISRLRDELRFLSAHWKHKTKELESQLEKHRRADQELKKKVLKIEFCVHDLRSQIRKLQRAGERRDKALEDYKDQVNSSKQQNQAGSHDKENFWGSSGFKVIVSMSMLILVALTRR
;
A
#
# COMPACT_ATOMS: atom_id res chain seq x y z
N MET A 1 39.36 23.95 -95.06
CA MET A 1 39.98 25.27 -95.16
C MET A 1 41.48 25.07 -95.16
N ALA A 2 42.11 25.53 -96.24
CA ALA A 2 43.52 25.75 -96.50
C ALA A 2 44.49 24.58 -96.25
N GLU A 3 45.07 23.92 -97.26
CA GLU A 3 46.05 24.47 -98.23
C GLU A 3 47.27 25.07 -97.50
N ILE A 4 48.52 24.80 -97.83
CA ILE A 4 49.10 24.37 -99.10
C ILE A 4 50.60 24.16 -98.87
N GLU A 5 51.18 23.27 -99.69
CA GLU A 5 52.56 23.37 -100.21
C GLU A 5 53.72 23.23 -99.21
N LYS A 6 54.94 22.86 -99.58
CA LYS A 6 55.70 22.61 -100.82
C LYS A 6 56.94 21.88 -100.26
N SER A 7 57.83 21.20 -100.96
CA SER A 7 58.24 21.18 -102.36
C SER A 7 59.36 20.14 -102.36
N SER A 8 59.17 19.04 -103.07
CA SER A 8 60.25 18.17 -103.49
C SER A 8 60.82 18.73 -104.79
N SER A 9 61.87 19.55 -104.67
CA SER A 9 62.69 20.02 -105.79
C SER A 9 63.95 19.16 -105.89
N SER A 10 63.94 18.23 -106.83
CA SER A 10 65.11 17.49 -107.28
C SER A 10 65.58 18.09 -108.60
N SER A 11 66.73 18.75 -108.60
CA SER A 11 67.45 19.14 -109.81
C SER A 11 68.96 19.05 -109.61
N SER A 12 69.55 18.21 -110.46
CA SER A 12 70.78 18.45 -111.20
C SER A 12 72.14 18.27 -110.51
N SER A 13 72.77 17.17 -110.94
CA SER A 13 74.13 17.12 -111.51
C SER A 13 75.32 17.45 -110.63
N SER A 14 76.11 16.43 -110.31
CA SER A 14 77.54 16.41 -110.70
C SER A 14 78.10 15.00 -110.54
N SER A 15 78.14 14.28 -111.65
CA SER A 15 79.07 13.19 -111.90
C SER A 15 80.50 13.73 -111.84
N LEU A 16 81.24 13.37 -110.79
CA LEU A 16 82.69 13.40 -110.77
C LEU A 16 83.19 12.01 -110.38
N SER A 17 83.55 11.31 -111.44
CA SER A 17 84.27 10.05 -111.49
C SER A 17 85.61 10.12 -110.76
N GLY A 18 85.91 9.05 -110.02
CA GLY A 18 87.23 8.45 -109.98
C GLY A 18 88.37 9.34 -109.49
N LEU A 19 88.38 9.65 -108.20
CA LEU A 19 89.63 9.75 -107.46
C LEU A 19 89.59 8.74 -106.33
N GLU A 20 90.35 7.69 -106.56
CA GLU A 20 90.71 6.58 -105.68
C GLU A 20 90.97 7.10 -104.26
N LEU A 21 89.94 7.04 -103.41
CA LEU A 21 90.08 7.26 -101.98
C LEU A 21 90.55 5.93 -101.37
N ASP A 22 91.74 5.97 -100.78
CA ASP A 22 92.34 4.97 -99.91
C ASP A 22 91.27 4.17 -99.13
N PRO A 23 91.28 2.82 -99.14
CA PRO A 23 90.36 1.99 -98.37
C PRO A 23 90.18 2.43 -96.90
N LEU A 24 91.22 3.01 -96.31
CA LEU A 24 91.21 3.58 -94.96
C LEU A 24 90.32 4.83 -94.82
N LEU A 25 90.23 5.68 -95.85
CA LEU A 25 89.40 6.89 -95.85
C LEU A 25 87.90 6.58 -96.04
N LYS A 26 87.57 5.54 -96.83
CA LYS A 26 86.19 5.05 -96.99
C LYS A 26 85.66 4.44 -95.70
N ASP A 27 86.46 3.61 -95.02
CA ASP A 27 86.13 3.07 -93.69
C ASP A 27 85.99 4.20 -92.65
N LEU A 28 86.84 5.22 -92.70
CA LEU A 28 86.73 6.40 -91.82
C LEU A 28 85.40 7.16 -92.03
N THR A 29 84.99 7.35 -93.28
CA THR A 29 83.74 8.07 -93.60
C THR A 29 82.50 7.27 -93.24
N GLU A 30 82.52 5.95 -93.42
CA GLU A 30 81.45 5.04 -93.00
C GLU A 30 81.35 4.96 -91.47
N LYS A 31 82.48 4.86 -90.75
CA LYS A 31 82.52 4.95 -89.29
C LYS A 31 82.07 6.31 -88.78
N LYS A 32 82.43 7.41 -89.44
CA LYS A 32 81.96 8.77 -89.10
C LYS A 32 80.46 8.90 -89.29
N LEU A 33 79.91 8.34 -90.38
CA LEU A 33 78.46 8.34 -90.64
C LEU A 33 77.71 7.45 -89.63
N GLY A 34 78.25 6.27 -89.32
CA GLY A 34 77.71 5.36 -88.31
C GLY A 34 77.73 5.98 -86.91
N PHE A 35 78.84 6.62 -86.53
CA PHE A 35 78.94 7.37 -85.28
C PHE A 35 77.92 8.51 -85.24
N ARG A 36 77.77 9.28 -86.32
CA ARG A 36 76.75 10.35 -86.40
C ARG A 36 75.34 9.79 -86.24
N LYS A 37 75.01 8.66 -86.87
CA LYS A 37 73.71 7.97 -86.71
C LYS A 37 73.51 7.49 -85.28
N ASN A 38 74.53 6.91 -84.65
CA ASN A 38 74.48 6.46 -83.26
C ASN A 38 74.30 7.63 -82.28
N VAL A 39 74.99 8.75 -82.51
CA VAL A 39 74.83 9.97 -81.71
C VAL A 39 73.41 10.55 -81.86
N VAL A 40 72.86 10.53 -83.08
CA VAL A 40 71.47 10.96 -83.32
C VAL A 40 70.45 10.01 -82.67
N SER A 41 70.66 8.69 -82.74
CA SER A 41 69.82 7.68 -82.06
C SER A 41 69.88 7.85 -80.54
N LEU A 42 71.08 8.00 -79.98
CA LEU A 42 71.28 8.23 -78.55
C LEU A 42 70.63 9.55 -78.09
N ALA A 43 70.71 10.61 -78.89
CA ALA A 43 70.02 11.86 -78.59
C ALA A 43 68.49 11.71 -78.62
N ALA A 44 67.95 10.90 -79.52
CA ALA A 44 66.52 10.60 -79.58
C ALA A 44 66.08 9.74 -78.38
N GLU A 45 66.85 8.71 -78.01
CA GLU A 45 66.61 7.88 -76.82
C GLU A 45 66.70 8.70 -75.53
N LEU A 46 67.70 9.59 -75.39
CA LEU A 46 67.79 10.48 -74.23
C LEU A 46 66.61 11.45 -74.16
N LYS A 47 66.12 11.94 -75.31
CA LYS A 47 64.93 12.80 -75.38
C LYS A 47 63.67 12.03 -74.97
N ASP A 48 63.52 10.78 -75.41
CA ASP A 48 62.41 9.90 -75.03
C ASP A 48 62.46 9.50 -73.55
N MET A 49 63.63 9.11 -73.04
CA MET A 49 63.81 8.83 -71.61
C MET A 49 63.50 10.06 -70.75
N ARG A 50 63.86 11.27 -71.23
CA ARG A 50 63.52 12.53 -70.55
C ARG A 50 62.02 12.84 -70.61
N SER A 51 61.33 12.59 -71.73
CA SER A 51 59.87 12.80 -71.82
C SER A 51 59.12 11.80 -70.93
N ARG A 52 59.56 10.55 -70.89
CA ARG A 52 59.04 9.51 -69.99
C ARG A 52 59.27 9.87 -68.53
N LEU A 53 60.47 10.31 -68.16
CA LEU A 53 60.77 10.77 -66.81
C LEU A 53 59.86 11.94 -66.40
N ALA A 54 59.71 12.95 -67.26
CA ALA A 54 58.81 14.07 -67.00
C ALA A 54 57.34 13.62 -66.84
N SER A 55 56.88 12.67 -67.66
CA SER A 55 55.52 12.10 -67.53
C SER A 55 55.34 11.34 -66.22
N GLN A 56 56.36 10.61 -65.77
CA GLN A 56 56.37 9.86 -64.51
C GLN A 56 56.41 10.80 -63.29
N GLU A 57 57.16 11.89 -63.37
CA GLU A 57 57.17 12.94 -62.35
C GLU A 57 55.77 13.58 -62.20
N VAL A 58 55.11 13.90 -63.32
CA VAL A 58 53.74 14.45 -63.32
C VAL A 58 52.73 13.46 -62.75
N SER A 59 52.80 12.18 -63.12
CA SER A 59 51.89 11.16 -62.57
C SER A 59 52.10 10.95 -61.07
N PHE A 60 53.35 10.95 -60.60
CA PHE A 60 53.68 10.82 -59.18
C PHE A 60 53.15 12.00 -58.36
N ILE A 61 53.27 13.23 -58.88
CA ILE A 61 52.70 14.43 -58.24
C ILE A 61 51.17 14.32 -58.16
N HIS A 62 50.51 13.90 -59.25
CA HIS A 62 49.07 13.74 -59.28
C HIS A 62 48.58 12.65 -58.31
N GLU A 63 49.23 11.49 -58.29
CA GLU A 63 48.95 10.40 -57.36
C GLU A 63 49.13 10.83 -55.90
N THR A 64 50.25 11.52 -55.59
CA THR A 64 50.51 12.04 -54.25
C THR A 64 49.42 13.00 -53.80
N ARG A 65 48.99 13.91 -54.68
CA ARG A 65 47.89 14.85 -54.39
C ARG A 65 46.56 14.12 -54.18
N SER A 66 46.25 13.12 -55.02
CA SER A 66 45.04 12.31 -54.88
C SER A 66 45.04 11.54 -53.56
N ARG A 67 46.18 10.93 -53.18
CA ARG A 67 46.36 10.25 -51.90
C ARG A 67 46.18 11.18 -50.72
N GLN A 68 46.76 12.39 -50.77
CA GLN A 68 46.57 13.40 -49.72
C GLN A 68 45.08 13.78 -49.55
N VAL A 69 44.35 13.97 -50.65
CA VAL A 69 42.90 14.26 -50.60
C VAL A 69 42.12 13.08 -50.00
N ALA A 70 42.42 11.85 -50.42
CA ALA A 70 41.79 10.64 -49.88
C ALA A 70 42.10 10.46 -48.38
N GLU A 71 43.33 10.72 -47.95
CA GLU A 71 43.74 10.64 -46.55
C GLU A 71 43.05 11.69 -45.68
N MET A 72 42.95 12.94 -46.15
CA MET A 72 42.18 13.98 -45.46
C MET A 72 40.71 13.60 -45.32
N LYS A 73 40.11 13.04 -46.39
CA LYS A 73 38.72 12.57 -46.35
C LYS A 73 38.54 11.41 -45.36
N ALA A 74 39.47 10.44 -45.35
CA ALA A 74 39.43 9.31 -44.43
C ALA A 74 39.52 9.78 -42.97
N LYS A 75 40.44 10.72 -42.67
CA LYS A 75 40.56 11.33 -41.32
C LYS A 75 39.29 12.07 -40.90
N SER A 76 38.68 12.85 -41.81
CA SER A 76 37.41 13.52 -41.55
C SER A 76 36.28 12.53 -41.24
N MET A 77 36.20 11.42 -41.98
CA MET A 77 35.20 10.37 -41.73
C MET A 77 35.46 9.65 -40.41
N GLU A 78 36.71 9.40 -40.04
CA GLU A 78 37.08 8.80 -38.75
C GLU A 78 36.67 9.70 -37.57
N GLU A 79 36.87 11.01 -37.68
CA GLU A 79 36.40 11.98 -36.69
C GLU A 79 34.86 12.00 -36.57
N GLU A 80 34.14 11.95 -37.70
CA GLU A 80 32.68 11.87 -37.69
C GLU A 80 32.18 10.57 -37.05
N ILE A 81 32.81 9.43 -37.37
CA ILE A 81 32.49 8.14 -36.75
C ILE A 81 32.73 8.22 -35.24
N GLY A 82 33.84 8.79 -34.78
CA GLY A 82 34.12 8.97 -33.35
C GLY A 82 33.09 9.85 -32.64
N LYS A 83 32.64 10.94 -33.28
CA LYS A 83 31.56 11.79 -32.76
C LYS A 83 30.24 11.02 -32.68
N LEU A 84 29.87 10.28 -33.73
CA LEU A 84 28.63 9.49 -33.75
C LEU A 84 28.65 8.38 -32.69
N GLN A 85 29.78 7.70 -32.50
CA GLN A 85 29.95 6.70 -31.45
C GLN A 85 29.74 7.31 -30.06
N SER A 86 30.38 8.46 -29.79
CA SER A 86 30.22 9.17 -28.51
C SER A 86 28.77 9.58 -28.26
N CYS A 87 28.08 10.11 -29.27
CA CYS A 87 26.66 10.46 -29.19
C CYS A 87 25.76 9.24 -28.95
N LEU A 88 26.05 8.10 -29.59
CA LEU A 88 25.29 6.87 -29.38
C LEU A 88 25.47 6.32 -27.97
N GLU A 89 26.68 6.36 -27.44
CA GLU A 89 26.97 5.91 -26.07
C GLU A 89 26.26 6.80 -25.04
N GLU A 90 26.28 8.11 -25.21
CA GLU A 90 25.53 9.04 -24.35
C GLU A 90 24.02 8.74 -24.38
N ARG A 91 23.44 8.54 -25.57
CA ARG A 91 22.03 8.17 -25.70
C ARG A 91 21.71 6.82 -25.07
N ASN A 92 22.60 5.84 -25.19
CA ASN A 92 22.42 4.54 -24.56
C ASN A 92 22.46 4.63 -23.03
N ASN A 93 23.34 5.48 -22.48
CA ASN A 93 23.39 5.76 -21.04
C ASN A 93 22.11 6.47 -20.57
N GLN A 94 21.61 7.45 -21.33
CA GLN A 94 20.33 8.12 -21.03
C GLN A 94 19.16 7.14 -21.06
N LEU A 95 19.07 6.28 -22.07
CA LEU A 95 18.04 5.24 -22.17
C LEU A 95 18.12 4.25 -21.00
N SER A 96 19.32 3.80 -20.65
CA SER A 96 19.53 2.90 -19.51
C SER A 96 19.07 3.53 -18.19
N SER A 97 19.40 4.81 -17.96
CA SER A 97 18.92 5.55 -16.79
C SER A 97 17.40 5.73 -16.78
N THR A 98 16.80 6.00 -17.95
CA THR A 98 15.35 6.15 -18.08
C THR A 98 14.63 4.84 -17.85
N CYS A 99 15.18 3.72 -18.35
CA CYS A 99 14.67 2.39 -18.10
C CYS A 99 14.70 2.05 -16.60
N SER A 100 15.84 2.30 -15.93
CA SER A 100 15.95 2.08 -14.49
C SER A 100 14.97 2.94 -13.67
N ASN A 101 14.73 4.19 -14.06
CA ASN A 101 13.74 5.04 -13.39
C ASN A 101 12.32 4.53 -13.64
N SER A 102 12.02 4.07 -14.86
CA SER A 102 10.72 3.46 -15.18
C SER A 102 10.46 2.22 -14.34
N ASP A 103 11.46 1.36 -14.15
CA ASP A 103 11.34 0.16 -13.31
C ASP A 103 11.05 0.51 -11.85
N GLN A 104 11.69 1.57 -11.33
CA GLN A 104 11.39 2.09 -9.98
C GLN A 104 9.94 2.54 -9.86
N TYR A 105 9.41 3.31 -10.82
CA TYR A 105 8.01 3.72 -10.82
C TYR A 105 7.05 2.54 -10.91
N PHE A 106 7.39 1.49 -11.67
CA PHE A 106 6.58 0.27 -11.70
C PHE A 106 6.51 -0.42 -10.33
N MET A 107 7.63 -0.51 -9.62
CA MET A 107 7.66 -1.06 -8.25
C MET A 107 6.82 -0.22 -7.28
N GLU A 108 6.94 1.11 -7.32
CA GLU A 108 6.11 1.99 -6.50
C GLU A 108 4.61 1.84 -6.79
N LEU A 109 4.24 1.69 -8.07
CA LEU A 109 2.85 1.47 -8.47
C LEU A 109 2.31 0.12 -7.96
N ASP A 110 3.10 -0.95 -8.02
CA ASP A 110 2.71 -2.26 -7.50
C ASP A 110 2.58 -2.26 -5.97
N ASP A 111 3.46 -1.54 -5.26
CA ASP A 111 3.37 -1.32 -3.82
C ASP A 111 2.09 -0.56 -3.46
N LEU A 112 1.80 0.54 -4.16
CA LEU A 112 0.57 1.32 -3.97
C LEU A 112 -0.68 0.48 -4.27
N ARG A 113 -0.65 -0.34 -5.33
CA ARG A 113 -1.74 -1.25 -5.68
C ARG A 113 -1.99 -2.27 -4.57
N SER A 114 -0.92 -2.81 -3.99
CA SER A 114 -0.99 -3.76 -2.88
C SER A 114 -1.56 -3.10 -1.62
N GLN A 115 -1.12 -1.89 -1.29
CA GLN A 115 -1.68 -1.10 -0.17
C GLN A 115 -3.16 -0.77 -0.37
N LEU A 116 -3.56 -0.41 -1.61
CA LEU A 116 -4.95 -0.14 -1.96
C LEU A 116 -5.82 -1.39 -1.80
N SER A 117 -5.32 -2.56 -2.22
CA SER A 117 -6.01 -3.84 -2.04
C SER A 117 -6.24 -4.16 -0.56
N PHE A 118 -5.23 -4.01 0.28
CA PHE A 118 -5.34 -4.21 1.72
C PHE A 118 -6.33 -3.22 2.37
N THR A 119 -6.25 -1.95 1.99
CA THR A 119 -7.14 -0.90 2.49
C THR A 119 -8.59 -1.17 2.09
N LYS A 120 -8.82 -1.63 0.86
CA LYS A 120 -10.14 -2.02 0.37
C LYS A 120 -10.71 -3.20 1.17
N ALA A 121 -9.93 -4.25 1.39
CA ALA A 121 -10.37 -5.40 2.18
C ALA A 121 -10.71 -5.00 3.63
N THR A 122 -9.93 -4.10 4.22
CA THR A 122 -10.18 -3.56 5.57
C THR A 122 -11.46 -2.72 5.61
N ALA A 123 -11.68 -1.86 4.60
CA ALA A 123 -12.89 -1.06 4.48
C ALA A 123 -14.14 -1.93 4.30
N GLU A 124 -14.06 -2.98 3.48
CA GLU A 124 -15.15 -3.95 3.28
C GLU A 124 -15.47 -4.72 4.57
N ALA A 125 -14.46 -5.19 5.30
CA ALA A 125 -14.64 -5.84 6.60
C ALA A 125 -15.28 -4.89 7.63
N SER A 126 -14.86 -3.62 7.66
CA SER A 126 -15.44 -2.59 8.53
C SER A 126 -16.90 -2.29 8.15
N ALA A 127 -17.22 -2.23 6.85
CA ALA A 127 -18.58 -2.01 6.36
C ALA A 127 -19.51 -3.17 6.76
N ALA A 128 -19.05 -4.42 6.59
CA ALA A 128 -19.78 -5.61 7.02
C ALA A 128 -20.02 -5.62 8.54
N SER A 129 -19.01 -5.25 9.32
CA SER A 129 -19.13 -5.12 10.78
C SER A 129 -20.13 -4.04 11.18
N ALA A 130 -20.12 -2.89 10.52
CA ALA A 130 -21.05 -1.80 10.78
C ALA A 130 -22.50 -2.20 10.45
N GLN A 131 -22.71 -2.89 9.33
CA GLN A 131 -24.03 -3.41 8.94
C GLN A 131 -24.55 -4.46 9.94
N SER A 132 -23.67 -5.33 10.43
CA SER A 132 -24.02 -6.31 11.47
C SER A 132 -24.43 -5.61 12.76
N ALA A 133 -23.64 -4.64 13.23
CA ALA A 133 -23.95 -3.86 14.43
C ALA A 133 -25.27 -3.08 14.27
N GLN A 134 -25.51 -2.47 13.10
CA GLN A 134 -26.76 -1.78 12.80
C GLN A 134 -27.97 -2.74 12.90
N SER A 135 -27.84 -3.94 12.34
CA SER A 135 -28.89 -4.97 12.39
C SER A 135 -29.18 -5.41 13.84
N GLN A 136 -28.14 -5.54 14.67
CA GLN A 136 -28.30 -5.83 16.10
C GLN A 136 -29.02 -4.69 16.83
N CYS A 137 -28.65 -3.44 16.58
CA CYS A 137 -29.35 -2.27 17.15
C CYS A 137 -30.83 -2.25 16.77
N PHE A 138 -31.18 -2.57 15.53
CA PHE A 138 -32.59 -2.67 15.12
C PHE A 138 -33.35 -3.80 15.83
N SER A 139 -32.69 -4.94 16.10
CA SER A 139 -33.30 -6.01 16.88
C SER A 139 -33.59 -5.56 18.32
N LEU A 140 -32.59 -4.96 18.98
CA LEU A 140 -32.73 -4.45 20.34
C LEU A 140 -33.80 -3.36 20.46
N LEU A 141 -33.89 -2.46 19.46
CA LEU A 141 -34.89 -1.41 19.44
C LEU A 141 -36.32 -1.98 19.40
N ARG A 142 -36.52 -3.05 18.60
CA ARG A 142 -37.80 -3.76 18.53
C ARG A 142 -38.16 -4.43 19.86
N GLU A 143 -37.21 -5.13 20.47
CA GLU A 143 -37.42 -5.74 21.79
C GLU A 143 -37.77 -4.69 22.85
N LEU A 144 -37.13 -3.52 22.81
CA LEU A 144 -37.41 -2.42 23.73
C LEU A 144 -38.83 -1.88 23.52
N GLU A 145 -39.27 -1.75 22.28
CA GLU A 145 -40.64 -1.34 21.94
C GLU A 145 -41.69 -2.35 22.42
N GLU A 146 -41.46 -3.65 22.21
CA GLU A 146 -42.31 -4.73 22.73
C GLU A 146 -42.40 -4.67 24.26
N LYS A 147 -41.26 -4.53 24.96
CA LYS A 147 -41.23 -4.40 26.42
C LYS A 147 -41.94 -3.15 26.92
N ASN A 148 -41.81 -2.03 26.21
CA ASN A 148 -42.51 -0.80 26.53
C ASN A 148 -44.04 -0.97 26.42
N ASN A 149 -44.51 -1.68 25.40
CA ASN A 149 -45.93 -2.00 25.24
C ASN A 149 -46.44 -2.90 26.38
N SER A 150 -45.71 -3.97 26.72
CA SER A 150 -46.06 -4.82 27.86
C SER A 150 -46.06 -4.07 29.19
N LEU A 151 -45.17 -3.08 29.36
CA LEU A 151 -45.12 -2.26 30.56
C LEU A 151 -46.37 -1.38 30.69
N LYS A 152 -46.81 -0.75 29.60
CA LYS A 152 -48.07 0.02 29.56
C LYS A 152 -49.30 -0.84 29.86
N GLU A 153 -49.36 -2.05 29.32
CA GLU A 153 -50.45 -3.00 29.64
C GLU A 153 -50.47 -3.36 31.12
N ASN A 154 -49.29 -3.61 31.70
CA ASN A 154 -49.16 -3.89 33.13
C ASN A 154 -49.55 -2.68 33.99
N GLU A 155 -49.19 -1.46 33.58
CA GLU A 155 -49.62 -0.22 34.23
C GLU A 155 -51.15 -0.11 34.29
N ILE A 156 -51.83 -0.35 33.16
CA ILE A 156 -53.30 -0.36 33.09
C ILE A 156 -53.87 -1.43 34.05
N ARG A 157 -53.29 -2.62 34.07
CA ARG A 157 -53.75 -3.71 34.94
C ARG A 157 -53.58 -3.37 36.42
N VAL A 158 -52.45 -2.75 36.78
CA VAL A 158 -52.18 -2.29 38.16
C VAL A 158 -53.17 -1.20 38.57
N ASN A 159 -53.43 -0.22 37.71
CA ASN A 159 -54.42 0.82 37.97
C ASN A 159 -55.81 0.23 38.22
N LYS A 160 -56.24 -0.72 37.39
CA LYS A 160 -57.52 -1.42 37.57
C LYS A 160 -57.59 -2.20 38.89
N LEU A 161 -56.51 -2.87 39.29
CA LEU A 161 -56.44 -3.56 40.59
C LEU A 161 -56.47 -2.57 41.75
N GLY A 162 -55.85 -1.39 41.60
CA GLY A 162 -55.93 -0.29 42.56
C GLY A 162 -57.36 0.18 42.76
N GLU A 163 -58.10 0.43 41.68
CA GLU A 163 -59.53 0.81 41.75
C GLU A 163 -60.38 -0.27 42.43
N GLN A 164 -60.10 -1.56 42.17
CA GLN A 164 -60.79 -2.66 42.84
C GLN A 164 -60.51 -2.69 44.35
N LEU A 165 -59.25 -2.45 44.73
CA LEU A 165 -58.85 -2.38 46.14
C LEU A 165 -59.57 -1.23 46.87
N ASP A 166 -59.64 -0.05 46.25
CA ASP A 166 -60.32 1.13 46.79
C ASP A 166 -61.81 0.87 47.01
N ASN A 167 -62.47 0.19 46.07
CA ASN A 167 -63.88 -0.19 46.21
C ASN A 167 -64.09 -1.19 47.35
N LEU A 168 -63.25 -2.23 47.43
CA LEU A 168 -63.31 -3.21 48.52
C LEU A 168 -63.06 -2.56 49.88
N GLN A 169 -62.17 -1.57 49.96
CA GLN A 169 -61.90 -0.83 51.19
C GLN A 169 -63.10 0.01 51.63
N LYS A 170 -63.79 0.67 50.69
CA LYS A 170 -65.05 1.40 50.97
C LYS A 170 -66.15 0.45 51.46
N ASP A 171 -66.31 -0.70 50.80
CA ASP A 171 -67.29 -1.72 51.19
C ASP A 171 -67.00 -2.28 52.58
N LEU A 172 -65.73 -2.54 52.90
CA LEU A 172 -65.29 -2.98 54.22
C LEU A 172 -65.67 -1.95 55.28
N GLN A 173 -65.36 -0.67 55.05
CA GLN A 173 -65.69 0.42 55.98
C GLN A 173 -67.21 0.59 56.19
N ALA A 174 -68.01 0.42 55.13
CA ALA A 174 -69.47 0.42 55.22
C ALA A 174 -70.00 -0.79 56.00
N ARG A 175 -69.39 -1.97 55.85
CA ARG A 175 -69.72 -3.14 56.67
C ARG A 175 -69.34 -2.95 58.13
N GLU A 176 -68.18 -2.37 58.42
CA GLU A 176 -67.77 -2.08 59.80
C GLU A 176 -68.72 -1.10 60.50
N SER A 177 -69.19 -0.06 59.79
CA SER A 177 -70.14 0.91 60.35
C SER A 177 -71.51 0.28 60.61
N SER A 178 -72.04 -0.49 59.66
CA SER A 178 -73.32 -1.21 59.84
C SER A 178 -73.24 -2.29 60.91
N GLN A 179 -72.12 -3.02 61.02
CA GLN A 179 -71.88 -3.99 62.09
C GLN A 179 -71.82 -3.32 63.47
N ARG A 180 -71.19 -2.13 63.57
CA ARG A 180 -71.15 -1.36 64.82
C ARG A 180 -72.56 -0.90 65.23
N GLN A 181 -73.34 -0.37 64.29
CA GLN A 181 -74.73 -0.01 64.53
C GLN A 181 -75.55 -1.22 64.99
N LEU A 182 -75.45 -2.35 64.29
CA LEU A 182 -76.16 -3.57 64.66
C LEU A 182 -75.79 -4.03 66.07
N LYS A 183 -74.50 -3.98 66.43
CA LYS A 183 -74.04 -4.31 67.78
C LYS A 183 -74.67 -3.41 68.83
N ASP A 184 -74.73 -2.10 68.58
CA ASP A 184 -75.34 -1.14 69.50
C ASP A 184 -76.86 -1.42 69.68
N GLU A 185 -77.56 -1.77 68.58
CA GLU A 185 -78.99 -2.11 68.65
C GLU A 185 -79.27 -3.44 69.34
N VAL A 186 -78.43 -4.45 69.11
CA VAL A 186 -78.51 -5.72 69.83
C VAL A 186 -78.32 -5.48 71.33
N VAL A 187 -77.29 -4.71 71.74
CA VAL A 187 -77.07 -4.39 73.15
C VAL A 187 -78.26 -3.60 73.75
N ARG A 188 -78.88 -2.71 72.98
CA ARG A 188 -80.10 -2.01 73.44
C ARG A 188 -81.27 -2.98 73.62
N MET A 189 -81.57 -3.79 72.62
CA MET A 189 -82.65 -4.80 72.70
C MET A 189 -82.39 -5.80 73.82
N GLU A 190 -81.16 -6.26 74.02
CA GLU A 190 -80.77 -7.13 75.14
C GLU A 190 -81.08 -6.48 76.49
N LYS A 191 -80.79 -5.18 76.65
CA LYS A 191 -81.16 -4.44 77.88
C LYS A 191 -82.67 -4.34 78.04
N GLU A 192 -83.42 -4.06 76.97
CA GLU A 192 -84.89 -4.00 76.99
C GLU A 192 -85.51 -5.36 77.34
N ILE A 193 -85.01 -6.45 76.75
CA ILE A 193 -85.41 -7.83 77.06
C ILE A 193 -85.06 -8.16 78.51
N MET A 194 -83.85 -7.86 78.97
CA MET A 194 -83.44 -8.12 80.35
C MET A 194 -84.35 -7.39 81.35
N GLN A 195 -84.72 -6.14 81.06
CA GLN A 195 -85.68 -5.39 81.87
C GLN A 195 -87.10 -5.98 81.79
N ALA A 196 -87.57 -6.38 80.61
CA ALA A 196 -88.87 -7.02 80.42
C ALA A 196 -88.94 -8.38 81.12
N VAL A 197 -87.88 -9.18 81.06
CA VAL A 197 -87.72 -10.45 81.77
C VAL A 197 -87.60 -10.23 83.27
N ALA A 198 -86.90 -9.21 83.74
CA ALA A 198 -86.89 -8.87 85.18
C ALA A 198 -88.29 -8.46 85.68
N LYS A 199 -89.08 -7.77 84.84
CA LYS A 199 -90.49 -7.43 85.12
C LYS A 199 -91.42 -8.65 85.03
N ALA A 200 -91.19 -9.56 84.08
CA ALA A 200 -91.98 -10.77 83.85
C ALA A 200 -91.59 -11.95 84.77
N GLY A 201 -90.36 -11.94 85.31
CA GLY A 201 -89.79 -12.91 86.24
C GLY A 201 -90.42 -12.89 87.63
N LEU A 202 -91.51 -12.15 87.81
CA LEU A 202 -92.49 -12.42 88.85
C LEU A 202 -93.28 -13.73 88.61
N ASN A 203 -93.15 -14.36 87.44
CA ASN A 203 -93.69 -15.70 87.17
C ASN A 203 -92.62 -16.69 86.70
N LYS A 204 -92.64 -17.87 87.33
CA LYS A 204 -91.76 -19.02 87.08
C LYS A 204 -92.19 -19.69 85.79
N ASP A 205 -91.33 -19.65 84.76
CA ASP A 205 -91.04 -20.75 83.81
C ASP A 205 -90.28 -20.20 82.59
N CYS A 206 -89.07 -20.71 82.30
CA CYS A 206 -88.12 -20.10 81.37
C CYS A 206 -87.64 -21.05 80.25
N GLU A 207 -88.55 -21.44 79.36
CA GLU A 207 -88.22 -22.14 78.10
C GLU A 207 -87.31 -21.30 77.16
N LEU A 208 -87.34 -19.96 77.27
CA LEU A 208 -86.46 -19.05 76.52
C LEU A 208 -84.97 -19.16 76.90
N ARG A 209 -84.65 -19.64 78.12
CA ARG A 209 -83.26 -19.82 78.57
C ARG A 209 -82.61 -21.04 77.89
N LYS A 210 -83.37 -22.11 77.67
CA LYS A 210 -82.90 -23.30 76.94
C LYS A 210 -82.59 -23.04 75.47
N ILE A 211 -83.41 -22.24 74.78
CA ILE A 211 -83.19 -21.92 73.36
C ILE A 211 -81.94 -21.05 73.17
N LEU A 212 -81.67 -20.14 74.11
CA LEU A 212 -80.47 -19.30 74.09
C LEU A 212 -79.18 -20.12 74.33
N ASP A 213 -79.24 -21.09 75.25
CA ASP A 213 -78.12 -22.01 75.54
C ASP A 213 -77.83 -22.98 74.38
N GLU A 214 -78.81 -23.31 73.52
CA GLU A 214 -78.64 -24.24 72.39
C GLU A 214 -78.21 -23.56 71.06
N VAL A 215 -78.61 -22.31 70.81
CA VAL A 215 -78.32 -21.60 69.56
C VAL A 215 -76.95 -20.91 69.58
N SER A 216 -76.47 -20.50 70.76
CA SER A 216 -75.16 -19.85 70.96
C SER A 216 -73.95 -20.71 70.55
N PRO A 217 -73.80 -21.98 71.00
CA PRO A 217 -72.62 -22.79 70.69
C PRO A 217 -72.55 -23.19 69.21
N LYS A 218 -73.68 -23.49 68.57
CA LYS A 218 -73.72 -23.90 67.14
C LYS A 218 -73.31 -22.79 66.19
N ASN A 219 -73.56 -21.53 66.53
CA ASN A 219 -73.10 -20.39 65.74
C ASN A 219 -71.60 -20.13 65.94
N PHE A 220 -71.09 -20.30 67.16
CA PHE A 220 -69.65 -20.22 67.43
C PHE A 220 -68.86 -21.30 66.67
N GLU A 221 -69.36 -22.53 66.64
CA GLU A 221 -68.73 -23.64 65.91
C GLU A 221 -68.61 -23.37 64.40
N LYS A 222 -69.69 -22.86 63.77
CA LYS A 222 -69.66 -22.48 62.35
C LYS A 222 -68.70 -21.33 62.06
N MET A 223 -68.61 -20.36 62.97
CA MET A 223 -67.69 -19.24 62.84
C MET A 223 -66.24 -19.69 62.98
N ASN A 224 -65.96 -20.61 63.90
CA ASN A 224 -64.63 -21.19 64.09
C ASN A 224 -64.17 -21.99 62.86
N GLN A 225 -65.06 -22.81 62.28
CA GLN A 225 -64.76 -23.54 61.04
C GLN A 225 -64.43 -22.61 59.87
N LEU A 226 -65.11 -21.46 59.76
CA LEU A 226 -64.80 -20.46 58.74
C LEU A 226 -63.46 -19.75 59.00
N LEU A 227 -63.10 -19.53 60.26
CA LEU A 227 -61.81 -18.94 60.62
C LEU A 227 -60.66 -19.91 60.34
N ASP A 228 -60.80 -21.19 60.72
CA ASP A 228 -59.80 -22.23 60.45
C ASP A 228 -59.52 -22.35 58.94
N ALA A 229 -60.58 -22.36 58.12
CA ALA A 229 -60.45 -22.39 56.66
C ALA A 229 -59.74 -21.14 56.09
N ARG A 230 -59.87 -19.98 56.74
CA ARG A 230 -59.17 -18.75 56.34
C ARG A 230 -57.70 -18.77 56.77
N ASP A 231 -57.40 -19.31 57.95
CA ASP A 231 -56.03 -19.44 58.44
C ASP A 231 -55.22 -20.44 57.58
N ASP A 232 -55.86 -21.50 57.10
CA ASP A 232 -55.27 -22.43 56.13
C ASP A 232 -54.92 -21.74 54.80
N GLU A 233 -55.83 -20.91 54.28
CA GLU A 233 -55.60 -20.15 53.04
C GLU A 233 -54.49 -19.11 53.21
N ILE A 234 -54.46 -18.40 54.34
CA ILE A 234 -53.37 -17.47 54.67
C ILE A 234 -52.03 -18.21 54.73
N SER A 235 -52.03 -19.43 55.27
CA SER A 235 -50.82 -20.25 55.36
C SER A 235 -50.32 -20.67 53.96
N ARG A 236 -51.22 -21.10 53.07
CA ARG A 236 -50.88 -21.40 51.66
C ARG A 236 -50.29 -20.18 50.94
N LEU A 237 -50.92 -19.01 51.06
CA LEU A 237 -50.43 -17.79 50.41
C LEU A 237 -49.06 -17.35 50.93
N ARG A 238 -48.77 -17.54 52.23
CA ARG A 238 -47.42 -17.29 52.78
C ARG A 238 -46.38 -18.24 52.18
N ASP A 239 -46.73 -19.49 51.93
CA ASP A 239 -45.82 -20.47 51.34
C ASP A 239 -45.54 -20.16 49.86
N GLU A 240 -46.56 -19.79 49.09
CA GLU A 240 -46.39 -19.32 47.72
C GLU A 240 -45.53 -18.06 47.64
N LEU A 241 -45.74 -17.10 48.55
CA LEU A 241 -44.92 -15.89 48.63
C LEU A 241 -43.45 -16.23 48.96
N ARG A 242 -43.21 -17.18 49.86
CA ARG A 242 -41.86 -17.68 50.17
C ARG A 242 -41.21 -18.33 48.95
N PHE A 243 -41.94 -19.16 48.21
CA PHE A 243 -41.46 -19.81 47.00
C PHE A 243 -41.10 -18.78 45.92
N LEU A 244 -42.00 -17.82 45.63
CA LEU A 244 -41.74 -16.75 44.66
C LEU A 244 -40.56 -15.88 45.07
N SER A 245 -40.45 -15.52 46.36
CA SER A 245 -39.32 -14.76 46.87
C SER A 245 -37.99 -15.49 46.67
N ALA A 246 -37.95 -16.80 46.95
CA ALA A 246 -36.78 -17.62 46.70
C ALA A 246 -36.43 -17.70 45.21
N HIS A 247 -37.42 -17.87 44.34
CA HIS A 247 -37.23 -17.89 42.88
C HIS A 247 -36.64 -16.55 42.38
N TRP A 248 -37.22 -15.42 42.78
CA TRP A 248 -36.72 -14.09 42.42
C TRP A 248 -35.28 -13.88 42.90
N LYS A 249 -34.97 -14.27 44.14
CA LYS A 249 -33.60 -14.20 44.68
C LYS A 249 -32.59 -15.03 43.87
N HIS A 250 -32.98 -16.22 43.42
CA HIS A 250 -32.12 -17.03 42.54
C HIS A 250 -31.95 -16.38 41.17
N LYS A 251 -33.03 -15.86 40.59
CA LYS A 251 -32.97 -15.17 39.29
C LYS A 251 -32.06 -13.95 39.33
N THR A 252 -32.10 -13.17 40.42
CA THR A 252 -31.20 -12.03 40.64
C THR A 252 -29.74 -12.48 40.67
N LYS A 253 -29.40 -13.51 41.46
CA LYS A 253 -28.02 -14.04 41.54
C LYS A 253 -27.50 -14.57 40.19
N GLU A 254 -28.35 -15.23 39.42
CA GLU A 254 -27.98 -15.70 38.08
C GLU A 254 -27.60 -14.53 37.16
N LEU A 255 -28.43 -13.48 37.12
CA LEU A 255 -28.17 -12.28 36.31
C LEU A 255 -26.91 -11.54 36.78
N GLU A 256 -26.69 -11.42 38.09
CA GLU A 256 -25.44 -10.86 38.64
C GLU A 256 -24.21 -11.66 38.21
N SER A 257 -24.31 -12.99 38.19
CA SER A 257 -23.21 -13.86 37.74
C SER A 257 -22.91 -13.69 36.24
N GLN A 258 -23.93 -13.48 35.41
CA GLN A 258 -23.77 -13.22 33.98
C GLN A 258 -23.12 -11.86 33.74
N LEU A 259 -23.57 -10.82 34.46
CA LEU A 259 -22.99 -9.49 34.38
C LEU A 259 -21.50 -9.51 34.75
N GLU A 260 -21.14 -10.23 35.81
CA GLU A 260 -19.76 -10.39 36.27
C GLU A 260 -18.89 -11.16 35.25
N LYS A 261 -19.45 -12.16 34.55
CA LYS A 261 -18.75 -12.84 33.44
C LYS A 261 -18.48 -11.87 32.28
N HIS A 262 -19.47 -11.08 31.86
CA HIS A 262 -19.29 -10.07 30.83
C HIS A 262 -18.22 -9.04 31.24
N ARG A 263 -18.26 -8.56 32.49
CA ARG A 263 -17.26 -7.63 33.02
C ARG A 263 -15.83 -8.19 32.92
N ARG A 264 -15.61 -9.48 33.17
CA ARG A 264 -14.29 -10.11 33.04
C ARG A 264 -13.84 -10.23 31.58
N ALA A 265 -14.75 -10.63 30.69
CA ALA A 265 -14.46 -10.70 29.25
C ALA A 265 -14.06 -9.33 28.69
N ASP A 266 -14.76 -8.27 29.10
CA ASP A 266 -14.43 -6.89 28.73
C ASP A 266 -13.05 -6.46 29.24
N GLN A 267 -12.67 -6.86 30.46
CA GLN A 267 -11.33 -6.58 30.97
C GLN A 267 -10.23 -7.30 30.18
N GLU A 268 -10.47 -8.53 29.74
CA GLU A 268 -9.53 -9.25 28.87
C GLU A 268 -9.42 -8.63 27.48
N LEU A 269 -10.55 -8.24 26.89
CA LEU A 269 -10.58 -7.51 25.62
C LEU A 269 -9.82 -6.18 25.76
N LYS A 270 -10.04 -5.42 26.84
CA LYS A 270 -9.31 -4.19 27.11
C LYS A 270 -7.80 -4.40 27.20
N LYS A 271 -7.36 -5.49 27.85
CA LYS A 271 -5.92 -5.86 27.88
C LYS A 271 -5.38 -6.15 26.48
N LYS A 272 -6.13 -6.88 25.65
CA LYS A 272 -5.74 -7.19 24.27
C LYS A 272 -5.66 -5.93 23.40
N VAL A 273 -6.64 -5.03 23.53
CA VAL A 273 -6.66 -3.72 22.84
C VAL A 273 -5.42 -2.91 23.21
N LEU A 274 -5.13 -2.74 24.50
CA LEU A 274 -3.94 -2.02 24.96
C LEU A 274 -2.64 -2.62 24.40
N LYS A 275 -2.55 -3.96 24.32
CA LYS A 275 -1.38 -4.64 23.73
C LYS A 275 -1.24 -4.31 22.25
N ILE A 276 -2.33 -4.30 21.49
CA ILE A 276 -2.34 -3.97 20.06
C ILE A 276 -1.98 -2.48 19.86
N GLU A 277 -2.55 -1.58 20.66
CA GLU A 277 -2.22 -0.14 20.63
C GLU A 277 -0.73 0.10 20.84
N PHE A 278 -0.13 -0.62 21.79
CA PHE A 278 1.31 -0.56 22.03
C PHE A 278 2.12 -1.05 20.82
N CYS A 279 1.76 -2.19 20.22
CA CYS A 279 2.43 -2.71 19.02
C CYS A 279 2.32 -1.73 17.84
N VAL A 280 1.14 -1.13 17.63
CA VAL A 280 0.92 -0.12 16.58
C VAL A 280 1.78 1.12 16.84
N HIS A 281 1.84 1.58 18.08
CA HIS A 281 2.69 2.72 18.45
C HIS A 281 4.17 2.44 18.19
N ASP A 282 4.65 1.24 18.53
CA ASP A 282 6.03 0.83 18.29
C ASP A 282 6.35 0.73 16.79
N LEU A 283 5.49 0.08 16.00
CA LEU A 283 5.63 0.01 14.54
C LEU A 283 5.67 1.41 13.90
N ARG A 284 4.79 2.33 14.33
CA ARG A 284 4.84 3.73 13.87
C ARG A 284 6.16 4.41 14.23
N SER A 285 6.73 4.12 15.41
CA SER A 285 8.03 4.63 15.81
C SER A 285 9.15 4.10 14.92
N GLN A 286 9.13 2.80 14.60
CA GLN A 286 10.08 2.16 13.70
C GLN A 286 9.98 2.72 12.28
N ILE A 287 8.77 2.89 11.73
CA ILE A 287 8.55 3.54 10.42
C ILE A 287 9.19 4.92 10.39
N ARG A 288 8.99 5.76 11.42
CA ARG A 288 9.64 7.08 11.49
C ARG A 288 11.16 7.00 11.54
N LYS A 289 11.74 5.97 12.14
CA LYS A 289 13.21 5.77 12.14
C LYS A 289 13.72 5.39 10.76
N LEU A 290 13.03 4.46 10.09
CA LEU A 290 13.35 4.05 8.72
C LEU A 290 13.20 5.20 7.74
N GLN A 291 12.16 6.02 7.87
CA GLN A 291 11.96 7.21 7.04
C GLN A 291 13.14 8.18 7.17
N ARG A 292 13.56 8.52 8.40
CA ARG A 292 14.75 9.38 8.62
C ARG A 292 16.03 8.74 8.09
N ALA A 293 16.17 7.41 8.18
CA ALA A 293 17.32 6.72 7.61
C ALA A 293 17.30 6.74 6.08
N GLY A 294 16.13 6.64 5.46
CA GLY A 294 15.90 6.85 4.04
C GLY A 294 16.31 8.26 3.62
N GLU A 295 15.75 9.29 4.26
CA GLU A 295 16.07 10.70 3.98
C GLU A 295 17.59 11.00 4.06
N ARG A 296 18.29 10.40 5.03
CA ARG A 296 19.76 10.54 5.12
C ARG A 296 20.49 9.85 3.97
N ARG A 297 20.05 8.66 3.55
CA ARG A 297 20.63 7.96 2.39
C ARG A 297 20.37 8.74 1.11
N ASP A 298 19.16 9.26 0.93
CA ASP A 298 18.77 10.01 -0.25
C ASP A 298 19.57 11.31 -0.34
N LYS A 299 19.76 12.01 0.80
CA LYS A 299 20.64 13.18 0.86
C LYS A 299 22.10 12.85 0.50
N ALA A 300 22.64 11.75 1.04
CA ALA A 300 24.00 11.32 0.70
C ALA A 300 24.15 10.97 -0.79
N LEU A 301 23.14 10.31 -1.38
CA LEU A 301 23.11 10.02 -2.81
C LEU A 301 23.13 11.30 -3.65
N GLU A 302 22.36 12.31 -3.25
CA GLU A 302 22.33 13.58 -3.97
C GLU A 302 23.63 14.37 -3.80
N ASP A 303 24.26 14.35 -2.61
CA ASP A 303 25.60 14.91 -2.40
C ASP A 303 26.66 14.21 -3.28
N TYR A 304 26.62 12.87 -3.40
CA TYR A 304 27.53 12.12 -4.30
C TYR A 304 27.31 12.49 -5.77
N LYS A 305 26.06 12.63 -6.18
CA LYS A 305 25.69 13.02 -7.54
C LYS A 305 26.18 14.43 -7.86
N ASP A 306 26.01 15.37 -6.94
CA ASP A 306 26.53 16.73 -7.07
C ASP A 306 28.06 16.76 -7.09
N GLN A 307 28.73 15.91 -6.31
CA GLN A 307 30.18 15.78 -6.34
C GLN A 307 30.69 15.24 -7.69
N VAL A 308 30.01 14.23 -8.27
CA VAL A 308 30.32 13.71 -9.61
C VAL A 308 30.09 14.78 -10.68
N ASN A 309 29.00 15.55 -10.59
CA ASN A 309 28.70 16.62 -11.52
C ASN A 309 29.72 17.78 -11.43
N SER A 310 30.14 18.13 -10.21
CA SER A 310 31.17 19.14 -9.96
C SER A 310 32.54 18.69 -10.48
N SER A 311 32.91 17.42 -10.30
CA SER A 311 34.15 16.83 -10.83
C SER A 311 34.17 16.81 -12.37
N LYS A 312 33.01 16.60 -13.01
CA LYS A 312 32.86 16.71 -14.47
C LYS A 312 33.02 18.15 -14.97
N GLN A 313 32.56 19.16 -14.23
CA GLN A 313 32.74 20.57 -14.56
C GLN A 313 34.17 21.08 -14.30
N GLN A 314 34.85 20.59 -13.25
CA GLN A 314 36.22 21.00 -12.94
C GLN A 314 37.25 20.48 -13.97
N ASN A 315 36.97 19.32 -14.60
CA ASN A 315 37.73 18.85 -15.77
C ASN A 315 37.47 19.67 -17.06
N GLN A 316 36.54 20.63 -17.05
CA GLN A 316 36.25 21.52 -18.18
C GLN A 316 36.82 22.94 -18.02
N ALA A 317 37.33 23.29 -16.83
CA ALA A 317 37.84 24.63 -16.54
C ALA A 317 39.11 24.57 -15.69
N GLY A 318 40.22 24.11 -16.26
CA GLY A 318 41.52 24.21 -15.59
C GLY A 318 42.61 23.31 -16.16
N SER A 319 43.55 23.93 -16.86
CA SER A 319 44.88 23.44 -17.21
C SER A 319 44.97 22.21 -18.12
N HIS A 320 45.34 22.51 -19.36
CA HIS A 320 46.10 21.63 -20.23
C HIS A 320 47.42 21.24 -19.55
N ASP A 321 47.41 20.24 -18.68
CA ASP A 321 48.57 19.38 -18.49
C ASP A 321 48.14 17.95 -18.73
N LYS A 322 48.60 17.44 -19.87
CA LYS A 322 48.35 16.10 -20.36
C LYS A 322 49.22 15.14 -19.55
N GLU A 323 48.89 14.95 -18.27
CA GLU A 323 49.44 13.83 -17.53
C GLU A 323 48.84 12.55 -18.10
N ASN A 324 49.69 11.83 -18.85
CA ASN A 324 49.36 10.54 -19.42
C ASN A 324 48.81 9.64 -18.30
N PHE A 325 47.53 9.26 -18.40
CA PHE A 325 46.88 8.29 -17.52
C PHE A 325 47.72 7.00 -17.35
N TRP A 326 48.43 6.61 -18.41
CA TRP A 326 49.39 5.51 -18.46
C TRP A 326 50.65 5.69 -17.59
N GLY A 327 50.94 6.92 -17.14
CA GLY A 327 52.06 7.29 -16.28
C GLY A 327 51.72 7.43 -14.80
N SER A 328 50.42 7.45 -14.45
CA SER A 328 49.94 7.56 -13.06
C SER A 328 50.47 6.40 -12.21
N SER A 329 51.00 6.73 -11.03
CA SER A 329 51.50 5.75 -10.06
C SER A 329 50.46 4.67 -9.72
N GLY A 330 49.16 4.99 -9.80
CA GLY A 330 48.08 4.02 -9.59
C GLY A 330 47.96 2.96 -10.69
N PHE A 331 48.14 3.37 -11.96
CA PHE A 331 48.09 2.43 -13.09
C PHE A 331 49.29 1.46 -13.07
N LYS A 332 50.49 1.96 -12.74
CA LYS A 332 51.69 1.12 -12.55
C LYS A 332 51.51 0.06 -11.46
N VAL A 333 50.81 0.40 -10.36
CA VAL A 333 50.51 -0.56 -9.29
C VAL A 333 49.55 -1.64 -9.77
N ILE A 334 48.50 -1.28 -10.52
CA ILE A 334 47.53 -2.23 -11.06
C ILE A 334 48.19 -3.19 -12.05
N VAL A 335 49.02 -2.67 -12.97
CA VAL A 335 49.74 -3.52 -13.94
C VAL A 335 50.75 -4.44 -13.23
N SER A 336 51.46 -3.93 -12.22
CA SER A 336 52.39 -4.72 -11.40
C SER A 336 51.68 -5.86 -10.65
N MET A 337 50.55 -5.58 -10.01
CA MET A 337 49.74 -6.62 -9.35
C MET A 337 49.14 -7.61 -10.34
N SER A 338 48.68 -7.16 -11.50
CA SER A 338 48.12 -8.02 -12.55
C SER A 338 49.18 -8.97 -13.11
N MET A 339 50.42 -8.50 -13.26
CA MET A 339 51.54 -9.32 -13.71
C MET A 339 51.97 -10.34 -12.65
N LEU A 340 51.96 -9.97 -11.36
CA LEU A 340 52.20 -10.90 -10.26
C LEU A 340 51.15 -12.03 -10.21
N ILE A 341 49.88 -11.72 -10.45
CA ILE A 341 48.80 -12.72 -10.51
C ILE A 341 49.00 -13.65 -11.71
N LEU A 342 49.38 -13.12 -12.88
CA LEU A 342 49.68 -13.93 -14.07
C LEU A 342 50.92 -14.83 -13.86
N VAL A 343 51.96 -14.33 -13.21
CA VAL A 343 53.16 -15.12 -12.87
C VAL A 343 52.85 -16.18 -11.82
N ALA A 344 51.95 -15.91 -10.87
CA ALA A 344 51.50 -16.91 -9.89
C ALA A 344 50.62 -17.99 -10.54
N LEU A 345 49.82 -17.66 -11.56
CA LEU A 345 48.95 -18.59 -12.27
C LEU A 345 49.68 -19.44 -13.32
N THR A 346 50.80 -18.95 -13.87
CA THR A 346 51.65 -19.71 -14.82
C THR A 346 52.69 -20.61 -14.14
N ARG A 347 52.77 -20.55 -12.80
CA ARG A 347 53.65 -21.39 -11.98
C ARG A 347 52.92 -22.53 -11.26
N ARG A 348 51.66 -22.79 -11.63
CA ARG A 348 50.94 -24.05 -11.42
C ARG A 348 51.00 -24.86 -12.71
#